data_AF-A0A0F9CQL0-F1
#
_entry.id   AF-A0A0F9CQL0-F1
#
_cell.length_a   1.000
_cell.length_b   1.000
_cell.length_c   1.000
_cell.angle_alpha   90.00
_cell.angle_beta   90.00
_cell.angle_gamma   90.00
#
_symmetry.space_group_name_H-M   'P 1'
#
loop_
_entity.id
_entity.type
_entity.pdbx_description
1 polymer ?
#
loop_
_entity_poly.entity_id
_entity_poly.type
_entity_poly.pdbx_seq_one_letter_code
_entity_poly.pdbx_strand_id
1 'polypeptide(L)'
;MEVEVEAGGDTEPETLHFLYSLLHYMQPKVIVEAGTCRGDFTILARNACPSADIYTADIFRHKWVDNINDRAAFFHGDFEKMLKETFVGHEIDFAFIDSGPP
;
A
#
# COMPACT_ATOMS: atom_id res chain seq x y z
N MET A 1 8.81 9.58 -28.26
CA MET A 1 9.15 9.56 -26.82
C MET A 1 8.18 10.51 -26.19
N GLU A 2 7.19 9.96 -25.50
CA GLU A 2 6.29 10.58 -24.52
C GLU A 2 5.17 9.57 -24.30
N VAL A 3 5.28 8.84 -23.20
CA VAL A 3 4.10 8.18 -22.62
C VAL A 3 3.76 9.06 -21.44
N GLU A 4 2.83 10.00 -21.66
CA GLU A 4 2.09 10.61 -20.57
C GLU A 4 1.29 9.51 -19.89
N VAL A 5 1.72 9.09 -18.71
CA VAL A 5 0.88 8.33 -17.78
C VAL A 5 0.43 9.30 -16.70
N GLU A 6 -0.47 10.21 -17.07
CA GLU A 6 -1.21 11.05 -16.12
C GLU A 6 -2.71 10.86 -16.36
N ALA A 7 -3.23 9.68 -16.01
CA ALA A 7 -4.65 9.48 -15.80
C ALA A 7 -4.90 8.19 -15.00
N GLY A 8 -4.99 8.31 -13.67
CA GLY A 8 -5.55 7.28 -12.79
C GLY A 8 -4.84 7.15 -11.44
N GLY A 9 -5.63 7.03 -10.36
CA GLY A 9 -5.17 6.41 -9.11
C GLY A 9 -4.73 7.34 -7.98
N ASP A 10 -5.25 8.56 -7.88
CA ASP A 10 -5.13 9.32 -6.62
C ASP A 10 -6.34 8.93 -5.74
N THR A 11 -6.08 8.26 -4.61
CA THR A 11 -7.11 7.99 -3.61
C THR A 11 -7.67 9.33 -3.10
N GLU A 12 -8.99 9.49 -3.13
CA GLU A 12 -9.64 10.75 -2.73
C GLU A 12 -9.29 11.14 -1.28
N PRO A 13 -9.05 12.43 -0.97
CA PRO A 13 -8.68 12.88 0.37
C PRO A 13 -9.65 12.45 1.48
N GLU A 14 -10.94 12.41 1.19
CA GLU A 14 -12.00 11.97 2.11
C GLU A 14 -11.84 10.48 2.45
N THR A 15 -11.51 9.66 1.45
CA THR A 15 -11.21 8.23 1.63
C THR A 15 -9.98 8.05 2.51
N LEU A 16 -8.90 8.81 2.26
CA LEU A 16 -7.71 8.79 3.10
C LEU A 16 -8.02 9.19 4.55
N HIS A 17 -8.84 10.22 4.77
CA HIS A 17 -9.23 10.65 6.11
C HIS A 17 -10.03 9.57 6.88
N PHE A 18 -10.97 8.91 6.17
CA PHE A 18 -11.71 7.79 6.73
C PHE A 18 -10.77 6.63 7.09
N LEU A 19 -9.88 6.24 6.16
CA LEU A 19 -8.92 5.16 6.36
C LEU A 19 -7.98 5.45 7.53
N TYR A 20 -7.51 6.69 7.68
CA TYR A 20 -6.70 7.09 8.84
C TYR A 20 -7.43 6.82 10.14
N SER A 21 -8.68 7.29 10.24
CA SER A 21 -9.49 7.13 11.45
C SER A 21 -9.79 5.66 11.75
N LEU A 22 -10.08 4.88 10.71
CA LEU A 22 -10.35 3.45 10.82
C LEU A 22 -9.11 2.68 11.30
N LEU A 23 -7.96 2.89 10.65
CA LEU A 23 -6.69 2.26 11.02
C LEU A 23 -6.30 2.66 12.44
N HIS A 24 -6.37 3.95 12.76
CA HIS A 24 -6.04 4.46 14.08
C HIS A 24 -6.91 3.82 15.18
N TYR A 25 -8.18 3.55 14.89
CA TYR A 25 -9.07 2.85 15.81
C TYR A 25 -8.76 1.35 15.93
N MET A 26 -8.55 0.66 14.80
CA MET A 26 -8.36 -0.79 14.76
C MET A 26 -6.99 -1.23 15.26
N GLN A 27 -5.95 -0.41 15.05
CA GLN A 27 -4.55 -0.75 15.31
C GLN A 27 -4.15 -2.15 14.75
N PRO A 28 -4.36 -2.42 13.45
CA PRO A 28 -3.90 -3.67 12.83
C PRO A 28 -2.38 -3.85 13.01
N LYS A 29 -1.94 -5.10 13.13
CA LYS A 29 -0.52 -5.45 13.22
C LYS A 29 0.08 -5.74 11.85
N VAL A 30 -0.70 -6.28 10.92
CA VAL A 30 -0.27 -6.59 9.56
C VAL A 30 -1.19 -5.92 8.55
N ILE A 31 -0.63 -5.01 7.75
CA ILE A 31 -1.32 -4.28 6.69
C ILE A 31 -0.69 -4.64 5.35
N VAL A 32 -1.53 -4.99 4.37
CA VAL A 32 -1.09 -5.20 2.98
C VAL A 32 -1.74 -4.20 2.03
N GLU A 33 -0.99 -3.75 1.03
CA GLU A 33 -1.45 -2.85 -0.03
C GLU A 33 -1.16 -3.43 -1.42
N ALA A 34 -2.16 -3.36 -2.31
CA ALA A 34 -1.99 -3.60 -3.73
C ALA A 34 -2.17 -2.27 -4.49
N GLY A 35 -1.14 -1.84 -5.22
CA GLY A 35 -1.12 -0.56 -5.94
C GLY A 35 -0.48 0.56 -5.11
N THR A 36 0.84 0.55 -4.99
CA THR A 36 1.58 1.56 -4.21
C THR A 36 1.52 2.95 -4.85
N CYS A 37 1.67 3.07 -6.18
CA CYS A 37 1.74 4.33 -6.91
C CYS A 37 2.69 5.39 -6.27
N ARG A 38 2.14 6.40 -5.58
CA ARG A 38 2.88 7.46 -4.86
C ARG A 38 3.17 7.13 -3.39
N GLY A 39 2.52 6.11 -2.84
CA GLY A 39 2.68 5.65 -1.46
C GLY A 39 1.82 6.40 -0.45
N ASP A 40 0.80 7.15 -0.88
CA ASP A 40 -0.01 8.00 0.00
C ASP A 40 -0.72 7.19 1.09
N PHE A 41 -1.34 6.06 0.74
CA PHE A 41 -1.93 5.15 1.72
C PHE A 41 -0.86 4.54 2.63
N THR A 42 0.26 4.03 2.09
CA THR A 42 1.36 3.48 2.90
C THR A 42 1.85 4.48 3.96
N ILE A 43 2.06 5.74 3.57
CA ILE A 43 2.49 6.81 4.49
C ILE A 43 1.43 7.04 5.57
N LEU A 44 0.17 7.14 5.16
CA LEU A 44 -0.96 7.34 6.04
C LEU A 44 -1.12 6.20 7.04
N ALA A 45 -1.03 4.95 6.58
CA ALA A 45 -1.13 3.75 7.39
C ALA A 45 -0.01 3.70 8.44
N ARG A 46 1.24 4.04 8.07
CA ARG A 46 2.35 4.15 9.03
C ARG A 46 2.09 5.21 10.10
N ASN A 47 1.52 6.36 9.72
CA ASN A 47 1.20 7.41 10.69
C ASN A 47 0.05 7.02 11.62
N ALA A 48 -1.00 6.35 11.10
CA ALA A 48 -2.14 5.91 11.88
C ALA A 48 -1.80 4.75 12.84
N CYS A 49 -0.94 3.83 12.38
CA CYS A 49 -0.51 2.61 13.07
C CYS A 49 1.02 2.44 13.04
N PRO A 50 1.77 3.19 13.88
CA PRO A 50 3.23 3.16 13.85
C PRO A 50 3.86 1.80 14.15
N SER A 51 3.11 0.90 14.80
CA SER A 51 3.54 -0.44 15.18
C SER A 51 3.21 -1.54 14.17
N ALA A 52 2.46 -1.23 13.11
CA ALA A 52 2.07 -2.22 12.10
C ALA A 52 3.26 -2.60 11.21
N ASP A 53 3.34 -3.86 10.80
CA ASP A 53 4.14 -4.28 9.65
C ASP A 53 3.33 -4.00 8.38
N ILE A 54 3.90 -3.20 7.48
CA ILE A 54 3.22 -2.74 6.26
C ILE A 54 3.96 -3.31 5.06
N TYR A 55 3.21 -3.94 4.17
CA TYR A 55 3.70 -4.57 2.95
C TYR A 55 2.92 -4.01 1.78
N THR A 56 3.62 -3.55 0.75
CA THR A 56 2.97 -2.92 -0.40
C THR A 56 3.58 -3.45 -1.69
N ALA A 57 2.73 -3.74 -2.67
CA ALA A 57 3.17 -4.25 -3.96
C ALA A 57 2.65 -3.39 -5.12
N ASP A 58 3.53 -3.21 -6.10
CA ASP A 58 3.18 -2.56 -7.37
C ASP A 58 3.98 -3.19 -8.51
N ILE A 59 3.34 -3.33 -9.67
CA ILE A 59 3.98 -3.83 -10.89
C ILE A 59 4.97 -2.80 -11.47
N PHE A 60 4.79 -1.52 -11.15
CA PHE A 60 5.67 -0.44 -11.54
C PHE A 60 6.51 0.03 -10.35
N ARG A 61 7.82 0.08 -10.55
CA ARG A 61 8.71 0.73 -9.59
C ARG A 61 8.73 2.23 -9.85
N HIS A 62 7.78 2.94 -9.26
CA HIS A 62 7.73 4.40 -9.34
C HIS A 62 8.92 5.05 -8.63
N LYS A 63 9.33 6.24 -9.07
CA LYS A 63 10.41 7.04 -8.45
C LYS A 63 10.15 7.40 -6.98
N TRP A 64 8.91 7.30 -6.53
CA TRP A 64 8.45 7.68 -5.19
C TRP A 64 8.61 6.55 -4.16
N VAL A 65 8.83 5.31 -4.62
CA VAL A 65 9.00 4.13 -3.75
C VAL A 65 10.15 4.34 -2.74
N ASP A 66 11.18 5.08 -3.13
CA ASP A 66 12.30 5.34 -2.23
C ASP A 66 11.89 6.14 -0.97
N ASN A 67 10.77 6.87 -1.02
CA ASN A 67 10.24 7.65 0.11
C ASN A 67 9.45 6.80 1.13
N ILE A 68 9.18 5.53 0.83
CA ILE A 68 8.41 4.64 1.71
C ILE A 68 9.22 3.45 2.22
N ASN A 69 10.47 3.28 1.80
CA ASN A 69 11.31 2.14 2.19
C ASN A 69 11.61 2.09 3.70
N ASP A 70 11.56 3.23 4.40
CA ASP A 70 11.68 3.31 5.85
C ASP A 70 10.35 3.05 6.58
N ARG A 71 9.24 2.91 5.84
CA ARG A 71 7.86 2.84 6.36
C ARG A 71 7.16 1.53 6.02
N ALA A 72 7.54 0.85 4.95
CA ALA A 72 6.93 -0.37 4.48
C ALA A 72 7.95 -1.25 3.72
N ALA A 73 7.67 -2.55 3.67
CA ALA A 73 8.34 -3.47 2.77
C ALA A 73 7.68 -3.38 1.37
N PHE A 74 8.42 -2.85 0.40
CA PHE A 74 7.95 -2.76 -0.99
C PHE A 74 8.31 -4.02 -1.80
N PHE A 75 7.33 -4.55 -2.51
CA PHE A 75 7.46 -5.68 -3.43
C PHE A 75 7.24 -5.20 -4.85
N HIS A 76 8.31 -5.19 -5.66
CA HIS A 76 8.17 -4.92 -7.08
C HIS A 76 7.61 -6.16 -7.78
N GLY A 77 6.36 -6.09 -8.22
CA GLY A 77 5.72 -7.13 -8.99
C GLY A 77 4.25 -7.34 -8.59
N ASP A 78 3.79 -8.56 -8.87
CA ASP A 78 2.42 -8.97 -8.66
C ASP A 78 2.07 -9.13 -7.17
N PHE A 79 0.93 -8.57 -6.75
CA PHE A 79 0.46 -8.63 -5.37
C PHE A 79 0.07 -10.05 -4.94
N GLU A 80 -0.55 -10.83 -5.81
CA GLU A 80 -0.92 -12.22 -5.50
C GLU A 80 0.32 -13.07 -5.23
N LYS A 81 1.41 -12.82 -5.98
CA LYS A 81 2.71 -13.44 -5.75
C LYS A 81 3.29 -13.06 -4.38
N MET A 82 3.25 -11.78 -3.99
CA MET A 82 3.67 -11.34 -2.65
C MET A 82 2.93 -12.11 -1.56
N LEU A 83 1.60 -12.24 -1.68
CA LEU A 83 0.79 -12.99 -0.72
C LEU A 83 1.20 -14.47 -0.63
N LYS A 84 1.41 -15.13 -1.76
CA LYS A 84 1.79 -16.55 -1.80
C LYS A 84 3.19 -16.84 -1.27
N GLU A 85 4.12 -15.92 -1.46
CA GLU A 85 5.51 -16.12 -1.04
C GLU A 85 5.73 -15.72 0.43
N THR A 86 5.00 -14.73 0.93
CA THR A 86 5.27 -14.11 2.23
C THR A 86 4.22 -14.43 3.29
N PHE A 87 2.95 -14.66 2.90
CA PHE A 87 1.83 -14.70 3.84
C PHE A 87 1.11 -16.06 3.92
N VAL A 88 1.66 -17.12 3.34
CA VAL A 88 1.06 -18.47 3.48
C VAL A 88 1.10 -18.91 4.95
N GLY A 89 -0.09 -19.02 5.56
CA GLY A 89 -0.23 -19.37 6.97
C GLY A 89 -0.09 -18.18 7.94
N HIS A 90 -0.03 -16.95 7.43
CA HIS A 90 0.00 -15.73 8.23
C HIS A 90 -1.35 -15.01 8.17
N GLU A 91 -1.73 -14.35 9.26
CA GLU A 91 -2.95 -13.54 9.35
C GLU A 91 -2.68 -12.12 8.82
N ILE A 92 -3.65 -11.59 8.07
CA ILE A 92 -3.64 -10.21 7.57
C ILE A 92 -4.79 -9.49 8.27
N ASP A 93 -4.47 -8.43 9.01
CA ASP A 93 -5.47 -7.68 9.78
C ASP A 93 -6.20 -6.64 8.91
N PHE A 94 -5.52 -6.10 7.89
CA PHE A 94 -6.07 -5.12 6.98
C PHE A 94 -5.47 -5.23 5.57
N ALA A 95 -6.31 -5.08 4.55
CA ALA A 95 -5.89 -5.04 3.15
C ALA A 95 -6.50 -3.83 2.44
N PHE A 96 -5.65 -3.04 1.78
CA PHE A 96 -6.07 -1.96 0.88
C PHE A 96 -5.76 -2.37 -0.56
N ILE A 97 -6.80 -2.50 -1.39
CA ILE A 97 -6.66 -2.98 -2.77
C ILE A 97 -7.08 -1.83 -3.68
N ASP A 98 -6.09 -1.12 -4.21
CA ASP A 98 -6.25 0.01 -5.14
C ASP A 98 -5.38 -0.18 -6.39
N SER A 99 -5.25 -1.45 -6.80
CA SER A 99 -4.62 -1.82 -8.06
C SER A 99 -5.67 -1.84 -9.15
N GLY A 100 -5.46 -1.08 -10.24
CA GLY A 100 -6.26 -1.16 -11.45
C GLY A 100 -6.29 -2.58 -12.05
N PRO A 101 -7.10 -2.82 -13.11
CA PRO A 101 -7.13 -4.12 -13.77
C PRO A 101 -5.74 -4.52 -14.30
N PRO A 102 -5.42 -5.83 -14.30
CA PRO A 102 -4.15 -6.36 -14.80
C PRO A 102 -3.93 -6.14 -16.30
#